data_AF-A0A950PE65-F1
#
_entry.id   AF-A0A950PE65-F1
#
_cell.length_a   1.000
_cell.length_b   1.000
_cell.length_c   1.000
_cell.angle_alpha   90.00
_cell.angle_beta   90.00
_cell.angle_gamma   90.00
#
_symmetry.space_group_name_H-M   'P 1'
#
loop_
_entity.id
_entity.type
_entity.pdbx_description
1 polymer ?
#
loop_
_entity_poly.entity_id
_entity_poly.type
_entity_poly.pdbx_seq_one_letter_code
_entity_poly.pdbx_strand_id
1 'polypeptide(L)'
;MARQGRGRGLAEHWQSLKYCQALASNATGHVALTEEGQSPEQSYRAMQARELGRAFGLAVAERAVRSRFPDRLISTVDAEVILLSGFARAGSRPTLGLRPRPDYFIEAWRPGEPSSVFLVTVNGNHQVATKRTGKADRSAFLQLARASERAEYLHLGEWNTTPCLLMSTELLAREGITVNALQAPGPGLLPVRSAEGRASADVRSVSERNLPYTDAVQLPPADGKKSKERFHDAFFVPRKHLTWFGQVLARTGAAGQLAFAGAGRDIAQYLTPKQGRKHYEQRTFAGSSSVHDASHKFGPAVFVGTDQVFRLGGIRVEAFSGMAAELYELLVKGEVEQYRRRAYELRATWPSSVTVPEWGPVSFRDDGTVMALRILLGADTEVGQRSRAA
;
A
#
# COMPACT_ATOMS: atom_id res chain seq x y z
N MET A 1 4.05 -3.22 7.05
CA MET A 1 4.03 -4.61 7.57
C MET A 1 5.32 -5.06 8.28
N ALA A 2 6.54 -4.73 7.82
CA ALA A 2 7.78 -5.32 8.38
C ALA A 2 8.28 -4.80 9.76
N ARG A 3 7.59 -3.86 10.41
CA ARG A 3 8.05 -3.26 11.69
C ARG A 3 6.97 -3.13 12.77
N GLN A 4 5.75 -3.59 12.51
CA GLN A 4 4.59 -3.24 13.32
C GLN A 4 4.14 -4.43 14.16
N GLY A 5 4.10 -4.23 15.47
CA GLY A 5 3.63 -5.22 16.44
C GLY A 5 2.17 -5.61 16.20
N ARG A 6 1.79 -6.78 16.71
CA ARG A 6 0.55 -7.52 16.39
C ARG A 6 -0.75 -6.79 16.76
N GLY A 7 -0.74 -6.00 17.83
CA GLY A 7 -1.83 -5.09 18.21
C GLY A 7 -1.61 -3.64 17.75
N ARG A 8 -0.41 -3.31 17.25
CA ARG A 8 -0.08 -1.98 16.72
C ARG A 8 -0.45 -1.84 15.25
N GLY A 9 -0.38 -2.90 14.43
CA GLY A 9 -0.72 -2.82 13.01
C GLY A 9 -2.15 -2.36 12.76
N LEU A 10 -3.13 -2.95 13.45
CA LEU A 10 -4.55 -2.57 13.32
C LEU A 10 -4.88 -1.26 14.05
N ALA A 11 -4.33 -1.06 15.25
CA ALA A 11 -4.50 0.21 15.96
C ALA A 11 -3.92 1.38 15.14
N GLU A 12 -2.72 1.23 14.55
CA GLU A 12 -2.11 2.22 13.65
C GLU A 12 -2.87 2.38 12.32
N HIS A 13 -3.42 1.28 11.77
CA HIS A 13 -4.34 1.33 10.64
C HIS A 13 -5.51 2.27 10.95
N TRP A 14 -6.18 2.08 12.09
CA TRP A 14 -7.28 2.94 12.53
C TRP A 14 -6.84 4.34 12.98
N GLN A 15 -5.62 4.51 13.52
CA GLN A 15 -5.08 5.83 13.86
C GLN A 15 -4.96 6.76 12.65
N SER A 16 -4.93 6.22 11.43
CA SER A 16 -4.90 7.05 10.21
C SER A 16 -6.21 7.83 10.01
N LEU A 17 -7.33 7.38 10.59
CA LEU A 17 -8.63 8.03 10.46
C LEU A 17 -8.69 9.41 11.13
N LYS A 18 -7.79 9.71 12.06
CA LYS A 18 -7.66 11.08 12.61
C LYS A 18 -7.37 12.11 11.51
N TYR A 19 -6.72 11.70 10.42
CA TYR A 19 -6.45 12.59 9.30
C TYR A 19 -7.69 12.97 8.50
N CYS A 20 -8.83 12.30 8.69
CA CYS A 20 -10.11 12.76 8.13
C CYS A 20 -10.49 14.16 8.66
N GLN A 21 -10.09 14.53 9.89
CA GLN A 21 -10.33 15.88 10.44
C GLN A 21 -9.37 16.93 9.86
N ALA A 22 -8.23 16.48 9.31
CA ALA A 22 -7.23 17.36 8.73
C ALA A 22 -7.57 17.79 7.29
N LEU A 23 -8.64 17.26 6.68
CA LEU A 23 -8.96 17.44 5.26
C LEU A 23 -10.35 18.02 5.07
N ALA A 24 -10.48 18.95 4.12
CA ALA A 24 -11.76 19.48 3.66
C ALA A 24 -11.68 19.85 2.17
N SER A 25 -12.85 20.08 1.56
CA SER A 25 -12.89 20.75 0.26
C SER A 25 -12.62 22.25 0.45
N ASN A 26 -11.75 22.83 -0.37
CA ASN A 26 -11.60 24.27 -0.45
C ASN A 26 -12.71 24.89 -1.33
N ALA A 27 -12.68 26.22 -1.47
CA ALA A 27 -13.65 26.97 -2.26
C ALA A 27 -13.66 26.61 -3.77
N THR A 28 -12.59 25.99 -4.28
CA THR A 28 -12.50 25.54 -5.68
C THR A 28 -12.85 24.07 -5.87
N GLY A 29 -13.31 23.38 -4.82
CA GLY A 29 -13.69 21.97 -4.88
C GLY A 29 -12.52 20.98 -4.74
N HIS A 30 -11.29 21.47 -4.53
CA HIS A 30 -10.12 20.62 -4.32
C HIS A 30 -9.96 20.24 -2.86
N VAL A 31 -9.34 19.09 -2.60
CA VAL A 31 -8.98 18.67 -1.24
C VAL A 31 -7.84 19.56 -0.73
N ALA A 32 -8.02 20.14 0.45
CA ALA A 32 -7.07 20.99 1.14
C ALA A 32 -7.02 20.64 2.64
N LEU A 33 -5.98 21.14 3.33
CA LEU A 33 -5.91 21.03 4.79
C LEU A 33 -6.89 21.99 5.46
N THR A 34 -7.61 21.51 6.47
CA THR A 34 -8.40 22.34 7.39
C THR A 34 -7.51 23.28 8.21
N GLU A 35 -8.09 24.25 8.92
CA GLU A 35 -7.34 25.09 9.87
C GLU A 35 -6.60 24.22 10.90
N GLU A 36 -7.27 23.21 11.46
CA GLU A 36 -6.65 22.20 12.32
C GLU A 36 -5.53 21.43 11.61
N GLY A 37 -5.75 21.02 10.36
CA GLY A 37 -4.75 20.33 9.54
C GLY A 37 -3.51 21.17 9.23
N GLN A 38 -3.61 22.50 9.25
CA GLN A 38 -2.50 23.44 9.05
C GLN A 38 -1.72 23.73 10.34
N SER A 39 -2.25 23.34 11.50
CA SER A 39 -1.65 23.64 12.81
C SER A 39 -0.23 23.05 12.93
N PRO A 40 0.78 23.86 13.31
CA PRO A 40 2.18 23.55 13.11
C PRO A 40 2.86 22.78 14.24
N GLU A 41 2.12 22.14 15.17
CA GLU A 41 2.74 21.31 16.22
C GLU A 41 3.73 20.33 15.58
N GLN A 42 5.03 20.58 15.78
CA GLN A 42 6.08 20.12 14.85
C GLN A 42 6.14 18.59 14.72
N SER A 43 5.75 17.87 15.78
CA SER A 43 5.62 16.41 15.80
C SER A 43 4.46 15.90 14.94
N TYR A 44 3.34 16.64 14.87
CA TYR A 44 2.20 16.31 14.04
C TYR A 44 2.46 16.67 12.57
N ARG A 45 3.09 17.82 12.30
CA ARG A 45 3.37 18.28 10.92
C ARG A 45 4.26 17.32 10.14
N ALA A 46 5.38 16.87 10.71
CA ALA A 46 6.26 15.91 10.02
C ALA A 46 5.60 14.54 9.80
N MET A 47 4.82 14.06 10.78
CA MET A 47 4.09 12.80 10.67
C MET A 47 2.96 12.91 9.65
N GLN A 48 2.18 13.98 9.68
CA GLN A 48 1.13 14.27 8.70
C GLN A 48 1.72 14.39 7.29
N ALA A 49 2.86 15.07 7.11
CA ALA A 49 3.56 15.14 5.83
C ALA A 49 3.90 13.75 5.30
N ARG A 50 4.39 12.88 6.19
CA ARG A 50 4.73 11.50 5.85
C ARG A 50 3.49 10.70 5.48
N GLU A 51 2.47 10.64 6.34
CA GLU A 51 1.31 9.78 6.13
C GLU A 51 0.39 10.30 5.01
N LEU A 52 -0.04 11.57 5.05
CA LEU A 52 -0.87 12.15 3.99
C LEU A 52 -0.11 12.27 2.68
N GLY A 53 1.16 12.68 2.73
CA GLY A 53 1.99 12.78 1.53
C GLY A 53 2.14 11.44 0.80
N ARG A 54 2.33 10.36 1.58
CA ARG A 54 2.34 8.98 1.06
C ARG A 54 0.99 8.58 0.50
N ALA A 55 -0.09 8.82 1.23
CA ALA A 55 -1.44 8.43 0.82
C ALA A 55 -1.86 9.09 -0.50
N PHE A 56 -1.73 10.43 -0.62
CA PHE A 56 -2.07 11.15 -1.86
C PHE A 56 -1.13 10.79 -3.01
N GLY A 57 0.18 10.70 -2.75
CA GLY A 57 1.15 10.31 -3.76
C GLY A 57 0.87 8.92 -4.31
N LEU A 58 0.54 7.97 -3.43
CA LEU A 58 0.22 6.59 -3.81
C LEU A 58 -1.12 6.51 -4.54
N ALA A 59 -2.14 7.25 -4.11
CA ALA A 59 -3.44 7.30 -4.79
C ALA A 59 -3.30 7.83 -6.23
N VAL A 60 -2.46 8.84 -6.45
CA VAL A 60 -2.14 9.35 -7.79
C VAL A 60 -1.34 8.33 -8.59
N ALA A 61 -0.39 7.61 -7.98
CA ALA A 61 0.36 6.55 -8.64
C ALA A 61 -0.54 5.40 -9.11
N GLU A 62 -1.43 4.91 -8.22
CA GLU A 62 -2.41 3.89 -8.57
C GLU A 62 -3.35 4.35 -9.67
N ARG A 63 -3.83 5.60 -9.60
CA ARG A 63 -4.67 6.17 -10.66
C ARG A 63 -3.92 6.22 -12.00
N ALA A 64 -2.65 6.63 -12.01
CA ALA A 64 -1.85 6.67 -13.23
C ALA A 64 -1.69 5.27 -13.86
N VAL A 65 -1.41 4.24 -13.04
CA VAL A 65 -1.32 2.86 -13.52
C VAL A 65 -2.68 2.35 -14.00
N ARG A 66 -3.77 2.59 -13.26
CA ARG A 66 -5.13 2.16 -13.64
C ARG A 66 -5.59 2.80 -14.94
N SER A 67 -5.31 4.10 -15.15
CA SER A 67 -5.62 4.77 -16.42
C SER A 67 -4.86 4.17 -17.59
N ARG A 68 -3.63 3.70 -17.37
CA ARG A 68 -2.80 3.05 -18.40
C ARG A 68 -3.20 1.59 -18.65
N PHE A 69 -3.72 0.90 -17.64
CA PHE A 69 -4.10 -0.52 -17.69
C PHE A 69 -5.51 -0.72 -17.11
N PRO A 70 -6.56 -0.21 -17.80
CA PRO A 70 -7.94 -0.21 -17.27
C PRO A 70 -8.54 -1.62 -17.19
N ASP A 71 -8.00 -2.58 -17.93
CA ASP A 71 -8.44 -3.96 -18.00
C ASP A 71 -7.70 -4.89 -17.02
N ARG A 72 -6.88 -4.34 -16.11
CA ARG A 72 -6.03 -5.08 -15.18
C ARG A 72 -6.37 -4.76 -13.72
N LEU A 73 -6.24 -5.77 -12.85
CA LEU A 73 -6.23 -5.56 -11.40
C LEU A 73 -4.94 -4.85 -11.00
N ILE A 74 -5.07 -3.88 -10.10
CA ILE A 74 -3.95 -3.13 -9.54
C ILE A 74 -3.72 -3.57 -8.10
N SER A 75 -2.52 -4.05 -7.80
CA SER A 75 -2.09 -4.40 -6.45
C SER A 75 -0.91 -3.53 -6.04
N THR A 76 -1.01 -2.89 -4.88
CA THR A 76 0.08 -2.12 -4.27
C THR A 76 0.70 -2.89 -3.12
N VAL A 77 2.02 -3.03 -3.11
CA VAL A 77 2.74 -3.72 -2.03
C VAL A 77 3.94 -2.91 -1.55
N ASP A 78 4.19 -2.96 -0.26
CA ASP A 78 5.34 -2.32 0.39
C ASP A 78 6.65 -2.94 -0.11
N ALA A 79 7.53 -2.10 -0.65
CA ALA A 79 8.77 -2.57 -1.28
C ALA A 79 9.74 -3.19 -0.29
N GLU A 80 9.78 -2.71 0.96
CA GLU A 80 10.65 -3.27 2.00
C GLU A 80 10.24 -4.71 2.31
N VAL A 81 8.94 -4.98 2.43
CA VAL A 81 8.42 -6.34 2.71
C VAL A 81 8.79 -7.29 1.58
N ILE A 82 8.65 -6.87 0.32
CA ILE A 82 9.03 -7.69 -0.84
C ILE A 82 10.53 -7.99 -0.83
N LEU A 83 11.36 -6.96 -0.69
CA LEU A 83 12.81 -7.07 -0.78
C LEU A 83 13.43 -7.90 0.36
N LEU A 84 12.82 -7.93 1.54
CA LEU A 84 13.28 -8.79 2.65
C LEU A 84 13.33 -10.28 2.28
N SER A 85 12.46 -10.75 1.38
CA SER A 85 12.44 -12.16 0.94
C SER A 85 13.71 -12.61 0.21
N GLY A 86 14.44 -11.68 -0.40
CA GLY A 86 15.61 -11.96 -1.23
C GLY A 86 16.90 -11.27 -0.81
N PHE A 87 16.83 -10.19 -0.04
CA PHE A 87 17.97 -9.30 0.21
C PHE A 87 18.24 -9.02 1.69
N ALA A 88 17.43 -9.56 2.61
CA ALA A 88 17.64 -9.30 4.03
C ALA A 88 19.02 -9.80 4.47
N ARG A 89 19.71 -8.94 5.23
CA ARG A 89 20.98 -9.29 5.89
C ARG A 89 20.72 -10.33 6.97
N ALA A 90 21.66 -11.27 7.13
CA ALA A 90 21.60 -12.28 8.18
C ALA A 90 21.62 -11.63 9.58
N GLY A 91 20.86 -12.19 10.52
CA GLY A 91 20.77 -11.70 11.90
C GLY A 91 19.44 -12.05 12.57
N SER A 92 19.33 -11.76 13.86
CA SER A 92 18.12 -12.01 14.67
C SER A 92 16.92 -11.14 14.26
N ARG A 93 17.19 -10.00 13.62
CA ARG A 93 16.19 -9.09 13.06
C ARG A 93 16.53 -8.81 11.59
N PRO A 94 15.94 -9.56 10.65
CA PRO A 94 16.12 -9.35 9.21
C PRO A 94 15.86 -7.89 8.84
N THR A 95 16.81 -7.28 8.14
CA THR A 95 16.74 -5.87 7.74
C THR A 95 17.45 -5.66 6.40
N LEU A 96 16.97 -4.66 5.67
CA LEU A 96 17.64 -4.14 4.47
C LEU A 96 18.66 -3.05 4.82
N GLY A 97 18.71 -2.60 6.08
CA GLY A 97 19.55 -1.50 6.53
C GLY A 97 19.20 -0.18 5.85
N LEU A 98 20.20 0.69 5.70
CA LEU A 98 20.09 2.00 5.06
C LEU A 98 20.14 1.96 3.52
N ARG A 99 20.03 0.77 2.90
CA ARG A 99 20.06 0.63 1.44
C ARG A 99 18.90 1.43 0.81
N PRO A 100 19.18 2.42 -0.06
CA PRO A 100 18.14 3.19 -0.75
C PRO A 100 17.23 2.26 -1.58
N ARG A 101 15.93 2.50 -1.53
CA ARG A 101 14.91 1.66 -2.18
C ARG A 101 13.64 2.46 -2.43
N PRO A 102 12.82 2.07 -3.42
CA PRO A 102 11.49 2.62 -3.56
C PRO A 102 10.61 2.31 -2.34
N ASP A 103 9.49 3.02 -2.24
CA ASP A 103 8.56 2.86 -1.13
C ASP A 103 7.57 1.70 -1.41
N TYR A 104 7.11 1.56 -2.65
CA TYR A 104 6.13 0.55 -3.05
C TYR A 104 6.43 -0.05 -4.43
N PHE A 105 5.83 -1.21 -4.69
CA PHE A 105 5.57 -1.70 -6.03
C PHE A 105 4.08 -1.59 -6.34
N ILE A 106 3.76 -1.23 -7.58
CA ILE A 106 2.41 -1.39 -8.12
C ILE A 106 2.47 -2.44 -9.24
N GLU A 107 1.69 -3.52 -9.10
CA GLU A 107 1.52 -4.55 -10.11
C GLU A 107 0.19 -4.36 -10.84
N ALA A 108 0.23 -4.28 -12.17
CA ALA A 108 -0.93 -4.37 -13.05
C ALA A 108 -1.00 -5.77 -13.65
N TRP A 109 -2.00 -6.54 -13.25
CA TRP A 109 -2.14 -7.97 -13.59
C TRP A 109 -3.49 -8.31 -14.20
N ARG A 110 -3.50 -9.29 -15.11
CA ARG A 110 -4.71 -10.00 -15.54
C ARG A 110 -4.41 -11.48 -15.81
N PRO A 111 -5.41 -12.36 -15.78
CA PRO A 111 -5.20 -13.78 -16.05
C PRO A 111 -4.55 -14.05 -17.41
N GLY A 112 -3.61 -14.99 -17.45
CA GLY A 112 -2.97 -15.46 -18.69
C GLY A 112 -1.93 -14.53 -19.30
N GLU A 113 -1.70 -13.34 -18.74
CA GLU A 113 -0.76 -12.36 -19.30
C GLU A 113 0.41 -12.04 -18.36
N PRO A 114 1.57 -11.60 -18.91
CA PRO A 114 2.66 -11.04 -18.12
C PRO A 114 2.18 -9.85 -17.28
N SER A 115 2.68 -9.73 -16.06
CA SER A 115 2.33 -8.61 -15.16
C SER A 115 3.24 -7.42 -15.43
N SER A 116 2.73 -6.21 -15.33
CA SER A 116 3.55 -4.99 -15.41
C SER A 116 3.77 -4.42 -14.03
N VAL A 117 5.03 -4.22 -13.63
CA VAL A 117 5.40 -3.76 -12.29
C VAL A 117 6.08 -2.40 -12.37
N PHE A 118 5.61 -1.48 -11.52
CA PHE A 118 6.11 -0.12 -11.38
C PHE A 118 6.75 0.07 -10.01
N LEU A 119 7.93 0.68 -9.97
CA LEU A 119 8.51 1.19 -8.73
C LEU A 119 7.84 2.50 -8.38
N VAL A 120 7.46 2.68 -7.12
CA VAL A 120 6.83 3.91 -6.68
C VAL A 120 7.58 4.48 -5.49
N THR A 121 7.90 5.77 -5.59
CA THR A 121 8.41 6.54 -4.46
C THR A 121 7.41 7.64 -4.13
N VAL A 122 7.19 7.89 -2.85
CA VAL A 122 6.23 8.89 -2.38
C VAL A 122 6.82 9.70 -1.24
N ASN A 123 6.66 11.02 -1.32
CA ASN A 123 7.10 11.94 -0.28
C ASN A 123 6.05 13.03 -0.11
N GLY A 124 5.91 13.56 1.10
CA GLY A 124 5.10 14.74 1.37
C GLY A 124 5.92 15.88 1.95
N ASN A 125 5.44 17.09 1.76
CA ASN A 125 5.96 18.28 2.40
C ASN A 125 4.86 19.33 2.62
N HIS A 126 5.13 20.26 3.53
CA HIS A 126 4.28 21.43 3.81
C HIS A 126 4.96 22.72 3.37
N GLN A 127 5.83 22.67 2.35
CA GLN A 127 6.46 23.90 1.88
C GLN A 127 5.42 24.76 1.17
N VAL A 128 5.34 26.03 1.57
CA VAL A 128 4.61 27.05 0.82
C VAL A 128 5.60 27.73 -0.11
N ALA A 129 5.60 27.34 -1.38
CA ALA A 129 6.46 27.97 -2.38
C ALA A 129 5.95 29.39 -2.68
N THR A 130 6.82 30.39 -2.53
CA THR A 130 6.53 31.79 -2.86
C THR A 130 7.18 32.17 -4.18
N LYS A 131 6.87 33.37 -4.72
CA LYS A 131 7.56 33.92 -5.91
C LYS A 131 9.09 34.05 -5.73
N ARG A 132 9.58 34.05 -4.50
CA ARG A 132 11.02 34.11 -4.16
C ARG A 132 11.66 32.73 -3.98
N THR A 133 10.86 31.67 -3.91
CA THR A 133 11.39 30.30 -3.77
C THR A 133 11.97 29.86 -5.10
N GLY A 134 13.29 29.77 -5.19
CA GLY A 134 13.98 29.26 -6.36
C GLY A 134 13.64 27.79 -6.61
N LYS A 135 13.83 27.32 -7.85
CA LYS A 135 13.61 25.91 -8.20
C LYS A 135 14.45 24.95 -7.34
N ALA A 136 15.71 25.31 -7.07
CA ALA A 136 16.62 24.52 -6.25
C ALA A 136 16.16 24.40 -4.78
N ASP A 137 15.45 25.41 -4.27
CA ASP A 137 14.96 25.44 -2.88
C ASP A 137 13.57 24.81 -2.73
N ARG A 138 12.95 24.40 -3.85
CA ARG A 138 11.64 23.76 -3.82
C ARG A 138 11.79 22.33 -3.33
N SER A 139 11.23 22.06 -2.14
CA SER A 139 11.21 20.76 -1.48
C SER A 139 10.69 19.66 -2.40
N ALA A 140 9.69 19.95 -3.24
CA ALA A 140 9.18 18.98 -4.19
C ALA A 140 10.23 18.53 -5.22
N PHE A 141 11.06 19.45 -5.73
CA PHE A 141 12.09 19.10 -6.72
C PHE A 141 13.23 18.32 -6.07
N LEU A 142 13.65 18.70 -4.85
CA LEU A 142 14.62 17.94 -4.07
C LEU A 142 14.11 16.54 -3.73
N GLN A 143 12.82 16.41 -3.38
CA GLN A 143 12.18 15.12 -3.11
C GLN A 143 12.14 14.24 -4.36
N LEU A 144 11.83 14.80 -5.53
CA LEU A 144 11.84 14.09 -6.81
C LEU A 144 13.27 13.65 -7.22
N ALA A 145 14.29 14.47 -6.99
CA ALA A 145 15.69 14.10 -7.25
C ALA A 145 16.18 12.97 -6.31
N ARG A 146 15.81 13.00 -5.03
CA ARG A 146 16.10 11.89 -4.09
C ARG A 146 15.29 10.64 -4.39
N ALA A 147 14.11 10.81 -4.97
CA ALA A 147 13.27 9.72 -5.43
C ALA A 147 13.88 9.02 -6.64
N SER A 148 14.46 9.77 -7.60
CA SER A 148 15.15 9.16 -8.74
C SER A 148 16.35 8.35 -8.28
N GLU A 149 17.14 8.86 -7.33
CA GLU A 149 18.21 8.08 -6.70
C GLU A 149 17.68 6.74 -6.16
N ARG A 150 16.63 6.75 -5.33
CA ARG A 150 16.03 5.51 -4.80
C ARG A 150 15.53 4.53 -5.87
N ALA A 151 15.07 5.02 -7.01
CA ALA A 151 14.62 4.19 -8.12
C ALA A 151 15.80 3.56 -8.88
N GLU A 152 16.93 4.26 -9.01
CA GLU A 152 18.17 3.72 -9.62
C GLU A 152 18.75 2.54 -8.83
N TYR A 153 18.46 2.41 -7.54
CA TYR A 153 18.94 1.30 -6.72
C TYR A 153 18.08 0.03 -6.82
N LEU A 154 17.16 -0.08 -7.80
CA LEU A 154 16.36 -1.30 -7.98
C LEU A 154 16.10 -1.61 -9.46
N HIS A 155 16.44 -2.83 -9.88
CA HIS A 155 16.20 -3.28 -11.25
C HIS A 155 15.63 -4.70 -11.30
N LEU A 156 14.68 -4.89 -12.21
CA LEU A 156 14.05 -6.16 -12.53
C LEU A 156 14.50 -6.61 -13.93
N GLY A 157 15.15 -7.77 -13.99
CA GLY A 157 15.60 -8.40 -15.22
C GLY A 157 16.88 -7.79 -15.79
N GLU A 158 16.83 -6.51 -16.15
CA GLU A 158 17.92 -5.76 -16.79
C GLU A 158 18.07 -4.36 -16.19
N TRP A 159 19.26 -3.79 -16.31
CA TRP A 159 19.53 -2.42 -15.88
C TRP A 159 18.68 -1.43 -16.68
N ASN A 160 18.16 -0.41 -15.98
CA ASN A 160 17.44 0.71 -16.59
C ASN A 160 16.19 0.32 -17.42
N THR A 161 15.53 -0.81 -17.12
CA THR A 161 14.28 -1.22 -17.79
C THR A 161 13.06 -1.23 -16.87
N THR A 162 13.24 -0.96 -15.58
CA THR A 162 12.14 -1.02 -14.61
C THR A 162 11.43 0.34 -14.58
N PRO A 163 10.15 0.43 -14.97
CA PRO A 163 9.43 1.70 -14.98
C PRO A 163 9.21 2.18 -13.55
N CYS A 164 9.21 3.50 -13.37
CA CYS A 164 8.99 4.09 -12.05
C CYS A 164 8.06 5.31 -12.09
N LEU A 165 7.42 5.55 -10.95
CA LEU A 165 6.58 6.71 -10.67
C LEU A 165 7.10 7.40 -9.42
N LEU A 166 7.63 8.61 -9.59
CA LEU A 166 8.27 9.39 -8.54
C LEU A 166 7.32 10.51 -8.11
N MET A 167 6.85 10.47 -6.87
CA MET A 167 5.81 11.37 -6.38
C MET A 167 6.33 12.30 -5.28
N SER A 168 5.91 13.55 -5.36
CA SER A 168 6.10 14.56 -4.32
C SER A 168 4.81 15.34 -4.07
N THR A 169 4.22 15.15 -2.91
CA THR A 169 2.98 15.78 -2.46
C THR A 169 3.26 17.07 -1.69
N GLU A 170 2.74 18.18 -2.19
CA GLU A 170 2.72 19.49 -1.53
C GLU A 170 1.37 19.68 -0.83
N LEU A 171 1.35 19.62 0.50
CA LEU A 171 0.11 19.67 1.30
C LEU A 171 -0.46 21.09 1.46
N LEU A 172 0.38 22.12 1.27
CA LEU A 172 0.02 23.55 1.37
C LEU A 172 0.15 24.29 0.03
N ALA A 173 0.03 23.57 -1.09
CA ALA A 173 0.01 24.20 -2.39
C ALA A 173 -1.24 25.09 -2.55
N ARG A 174 -1.10 26.16 -3.35
CA ARG A 174 -2.07 27.27 -3.42
C ARG A 174 -3.49 26.83 -3.77
N GLU A 175 -3.63 25.89 -4.70
CA GLU A 175 -4.92 25.42 -5.22
C GLU A 175 -5.49 24.24 -4.41
N GLY A 176 -4.81 23.81 -3.35
CA GLY A 176 -5.08 22.58 -2.61
C GLY A 176 -3.91 21.60 -2.68
N ILE A 177 -4.10 20.41 -2.11
CA ILE A 177 -3.07 19.37 -2.09
C ILE A 177 -2.68 18.99 -3.52
N THR A 178 -1.39 19.12 -3.83
CA THR A 178 -0.86 18.93 -5.19
C THR A 178 0.18 17.82 -5.20
N VAL A 179 0.04 16.85 -6.09
CA VAL A 179 1.05 15.78 -6.30
C VAL A 179 1.82 16.06 -7.58
N ASN A 180 3.12 16.30 -7.43
CA ASN A 180 4.04 16.41 -8.55
C ASN A 180 4.56 15.01 -8.89
N ALA A 181 4.52 14.63 -10.15
CA ALA A 181 4.88 13.30 -10.61
C ALA A 181 5.94 13.35 -11.71
N LEU A 182 6.97 12.49 -11.60
CA LEU A 182 7.84 12.13 -12.71
C LEU A 182 7.64 10.64 -13.02
N GLN A 183 7.76 10.28 -14.29
CA GLN A 183 7.68 8.91 -14.74
C GLN A 183 8.92 8.57 -15.57
N ALA A 184 9.54 7.42 -15.28
CA ALA A 184 10.48 6.79 -16.19
C ALA A 184 9.78 5.63 -16.93
N PRO A 185 9.93 5.52 -18.26
CA PRO A 185 9.38 4.41 -19.02
C PRO A 185 10.17 3.12 -18.77
N GLY A 186 9.60 1.99 -19.16
CA GLY A 186 10.23 0.67 -19.05
C GLY A 186 9.20 -0.44 -19.19
N PRO A 187 9.62 -1.65 -19.63
CA PRO A 187 8.72 -2.79 -19.73
C PRO A 187 8.22 -3.29 -18.36
N GLY A 188 9.11 -3.40 -17.36
CA GLY A 188 8.74 -3.83 -16.01
C GLY A 188 8.00 -5.18 -15.95
N LEU A 189 8.25 -6.09 -16.89
CA LEU A 189 7.43 -7.28 -17.07
C LEU A 189 7.87 -8.42 -16.14
N LEU A 190 6.89 -9.02 -15.47
CA LEU A 190 7.03 -10.34 -14.84
C LEU A 190 6.43 -11.42 -15.74
N PRO A 191 7.06 -12.60 -15.85
CA PRO A 191 6.52 -13.72 -16.61
C PRO A 191 5.09 -14.08 -16.20
N VAL A 192 4.34 -14.70 -17.13
CA VAL A 192 3.04 -15.28 -16.80
C VAL A 192 3.22 -16.26 -15.64
N ARG A 193 2.43 -16.05 -14.62
CA ARG A 193 2.44 -16.87 -13.41
C ARG A 193 1.55 -18.09 -13.64
N SER A 194 2.07 -19.28 -13.35
CA SER A 194 1.31 -20.52 -13.49
C SER A 194 0.18 -20.58 -12.46
N ALA A 195 -0.99 -21.09 -12.85
CA ALA A 195 -2.07 -21.34 -11.88
C ALA A 195 -1.68 -22.41 -10.86
N GLU A 196 -0.87 -23.39 -11.28
CA GLU A 196 -0.48 -24.54 -10.45
C GLU A 196 1.03 -24.80 -10.46
N GLY A 197 1.46 -25.69 -9.57
CA GLY A 197 2.85 -26.18 -9.51
C GLY A 197 3.83 -25.19 -8.90
N ARG A 198 5.13 -25.42 -9.14
CA ARG A 198 6.23 -24.71 -8.44
C ARG A 198 6.34 -23.22 -8.76
N ALA A 199 5.72 -22.76 -9.86
CA ALA A 199 5.73 -21.37 -10.32
C ALA A 199 4.48 -20.59 -9.89
N SER A 200 3.49 -21.25 -9.27
CA SER A 200 2.26 -20.64 -8.76
C SER A 200 2.48 -19.87 -7.46
N ALA A 201 1.66 -18.87 -7.16
CA ALA A 201 1.61 -18.24 -5.85
C ALA A 201 1.00 -19.13 -4.76
N ASP A 202 0.35 -20.25 -5.12
CA ASP A 202 -0.33 -21.18 -4.19
C ASP A 202 0.62 -22.21 -3.58
N VAL A 203 1.91 -22.13 -3.89
CA VAL A 203 2.93 -22.99 -3.28
C VAL A 203 2.89 -22.87 -1.75
N ARG A 204 3.06 -23.98 -1.02
CA ARG A 204 3.03 -23.99 0.46
C ARG A 204 4.01 -22.99 1.08
N SER A 205 5.16 -22.79 0.45
CA SER A 205 6.14 -21.77 0.85
C SER A 205 6.99 -21.34 -0.34
N VAL A 206 7.28 -20.05 -0.42
CA VAL A 206 8.27 -19.53 -1.35
C VAL A 206 9.65 -19.61 -0.71
N SER A 207 10.62 -20.16 -1.44
CA SER A 207 12.01 -20.23 -1.01
C SER A 207 12.59 -18.83 -0.84
N GLU A 208 13.31 -18.59 0.25
CA GLU A 208 14.12 -17.37 0.40
C GLU A 208 15.24 -17.34 -0.64
N ARG A 209 15.63 -16.13 -1.04
CA ARG A 209 16.85 -15.91 -1.83
C ARG A 209 17.85 -15.10 -1.00
N ASN A 210 19.11 -15.20 -1.39
CA ASN A 210 20.20 -14.38 -0.89
C ASN A 210 20.84 -13.69 -2.10
N LEU A 211 20.07 -12.82 -2.74
CA LEU A 211 20.53 -12.07 -3.90
C LEU A 211 21.57 -11.04 -3.43
N PRO A 212 22.67 -10.85 -4.20
CA PRO A 212 23.67 -9.85 -3.88
C PRO A 212 23.08 -8.44 -4.00
N TYR A 213 23.64 -7.50 -3.25
CA TYR A 213 23.36 -6.08 -3.37
C TYR A 213 24.58 -5.33 -3.89
N THR A 214 25.76 -5.64 -3.34
CA THR A 214 27.02 -5.01 -3.74
C THR A 214 27.45 -5.49 -5.11
N ASP A 215 27.85 -4.55 -5.97
CA ASP A 215 28.27 -4.80 -7.35
C ASP A 215 27.27 -5.68 -8.14
N ALA A 216 25.98 -5.54 -7.84
CA ALA A 216 24.95 -6.45 -8.34
C ALA A 216 24.56 -6.19 -9.79
N VAL A 217 24.78 -4.97 -10.30
CA VAL A 217 24.35 -4.55 -11.63
C VAL A 217 25.54 -4.13 -12.46
N GLN A 218 25.68 -4.74 -13.63
CA GLN A 218 26.66 -4.32 -14.63
C GLN A 218 26.10 -3.12 -15.42
N LEU A 219 26.85 -2.03 -15.42
CA LEU A 219 26.54 -0.84 -16.21
C LEU A 219 27.15 -0.99 -17.62
N PRO A 220 26.47 -0.52 -18.68
CA PRO A 220 27.08 -0.50 -20.00
C PRO A 220 28.29 0.45 -20.01
N PRO A 221 29.24 0.23 -20.94
CA PRO A 221 30.36 1.13 -21.14
C PRO A 221 29.88 2.56 -21.42
N ALA A 222 30.60 3.56 -20.91
CA ALA A 222 30.35 4.94 -21.30
C ALA A 222 30.79 5.14 -22.76
N ASP A 223 29.98 5.84 -23.55
CA ASP A 223 30.22 6.05 -24.98
C ASP A 223 31.66 6.49 -25.27
N GLY A 224 32.29 5.82 -26.23
CA GLY A 224 33.59 6.20 -26.80
C GLY A 224 34.83 5.76 -26.00
N LYS A 225 34.72 5.00 -24.92
CA LYS A 225 35.89 4.43 -24.22
C LYS A 225 35.81 2.91 -24.11
N LYS A 226 36.93 2.23 -24.34
CA LYS A 226 37.19 0.88 -23.79
C LYS A 226 37.22 0.99 -22.26
N SER A 227 36.08 1.20 -21.62
CA SER A 227 36.02 1.36 -20.17
C SER A 227 36.01 0.00 -19.50
N LYS A 228 36.77 -0.12 -18.40
CA LYS A 228 36.67 -1.24 -17.46
C LYS A 228 35.20 -1.50 -17.12
N GLU A 229 34.84 -2.75 -16.91
CA GLU A 229 33.50 -3.12 -16.42
C GLU A 229 33.18 -2.30 -15.16
N ARG A 230 32.01 -1.66 -15.16
CA ARG A 230 31.53 -0.86 -14.04
C ARG A 230 30.35 -1.58 -13.43
N PHE A 231 30.38 -1.73 -12.12
CA PHE A 231 29.30 -2.31 -11.35
C PHE A 231 28.69 -1.25 -10.43
N HIS A 232 27.41 -1.44 -10.12
CA HIS A 232 26.65 -0.59 -9.22
C HIS A 232 25.92 -1.42 -8.18
N ASP A 233 25.93 -0.93 -6.94
CA ASP A 233 25.16 -1.46 -5.83
C ASP A 233 23.67 -1.28 -6.08
N ALA A 234 22.86 -2.35 -6.06
CA ALA A 234 21.41 -2.23 -6.22
C ALA A 234 20.67 -3.50 -5.79
N PHE A 235 19.37 -3.35 -5.54
CA PHE A 235 18.42 -4.45 -5.48
C PHE A 235 18.16 -4.99 -6.89
N PHE A 236 19.01 -5.91 -7.35
CA PHE A 236 18.86 -6.53 -8.67
C PHE A 236 18.19 -7.89 -8.60
N VAL A 237 17.07 -8.04 -9.34
CA VAL A 237 16.40 -9.32 -9.55
C VAL A 237 16.70 -9.80 -10.97
N PRO A 238 17.65 -10.72 -11.19
CA PRO A 238 17.98 -11.23 -12.52
C PRO A 238 16.79 -11.92 -13.20
N ARG A 239 16.79 -11.98 -14.54
CA ARG A 239 15.74 -12.65 -15.35
C ARG A 239 15.34 -14.04 -14.83
N LYS A 240 16.33 -14.86 -14.44
CA LYS A 240 16.11 -16.22 -13.86
C LYS A 240 15.31 -16.26 -12.54
N HIS A 241 15.15 -15.12 -11.88
CA HIS A 241 14.43 -14.98 -10.61
C HIS A 241 13.12 -14.19 -10.73
N LEU A 242 12.71 -13.76 -11.93
CA LEU A 242 11.47 -12.97 -12.10
C LEU A 242 10.21 -13.77 -11.76
N THR A 243 10.15 -15.07 -12.06
CA THR A 243 9.04 -15.93 -11.65
C THR A 243 8.92 -15.99 -10.13
N TRP A 244 10.05 -16.19 -9.43
CA TRP A 244 10.10 -16.18 -7.97
C TRP A 244 9.65 -14.82 -7.40
N PHE A 245 10.13 -13.73 -7.98
CA PHE A 245 9.77 -12.38 -7.54
C PHE A 245 8.28 -12.11 -7.72
N GLY A 246 7.70 -12.57 -8.84
CA GLY A 246 6.26 -12.59 -9.04
C GLY A 246 5.56 -13.29 -7.89
N GLN A 247 5.93 -14.54 -7.56
CA GLN A 247 5.33 -15.30 -6.45
C GLN A 247 5.37 -14.51 -5.13
N VAL A 248 6.51 -13.93 -4.78
CA VAL A 248 6.65 -13.09 -3.58
C VAL A 248 5.67 -11.91 -3.63
N LEU A 249 5.54 -11.24 -4.78
CA LEU A 249 4.66 -10.10 -4.97
C LEU A 249 3.19 -10.46 -4.73
N ALA A 250 2.65 -11.49 -5.37
CA ALA A 250 1.26 -11.87 -5.17
C ALA A 250 0.96 -12.36 -3.76
N ARG A 251 1.86 -13.15 -3.17
CA ARG A 251 1.68 -13.64 -1.80
C ARG A 251 1.72 -12.51 -0.80
N THR A 252 2.64 -11.57 -0.96
CA THR A 252 2.70 -10.39 -0.09
C THR A 252 1.48 -9.49 -0.29
N GLY A 253 0.96 -9.40 -1.52
CA GLY A 253 -0.33 -8.76 -1.79
C GLY A 253 -1.47 -9.43 -1.02
N ALA A 254 -1.61 -10.75 -1.12
CA ALA A 254 -2.60 -11.54 -0.37
C ALA A 254 -2.47 -11.36 1.15
N ALA A 255 -1.23 -11.37 1.67
CA ALA A 255 -0.94 -11.07 3.07
C ALA A 255 -1.46 -9.67 3.48
N GLY A 256 -1.30 -8.68 2.61
CA GLY A 256 -1.79 -7.32 2.82
C GLY A 256 -3.31 -7.22 2.84
N GLN A 257 -3.98 -7.94 1.93
CA GLN A 257 -5.45 -7.96 1.91
C GLN A 257 -6.04 -8.64 3.14
N LEU A 258 -5.44 -9.75 3.57
CA LEU A 258 -5.79 -10.39 4.83
C LEU A 258 -5.52 -9.49 6.03
N ALA A 259 -4.39 -8.76 6.06
CA ALA A 259 -4.10 -7.79 7.11
C ALA A 259 -5.12 -6.64 7.16
N PHE A 260 -5.55 -6.16 5.99
CA PHE A 260 -6.59 -5.15 5.86
C PHE A 260 -7.93 -5.63 6.43
N ALA A 261 -8.31 -6.88 6.15
CA ALA A 261 -9.50 -7.52 6.70
C ALA A 261 -9.35 -8.04 8.15
N GLY A 262 -8.26 -7.68 8.85
CA GLY A 262 -8.05 -8.07 10.25
C GLY A 262 -7.75 -9.56 10.46
N ALA A 263 -7.31 -10.29 9.43
CA ALA A 263 -6.95 -11.69 9.58
C ALA A 263 -5.74 -11.84 10.53
N GLY A 264 -5.79 -12.84 11.40
CA GLY A 264 -4.76 -13.07 12.40
C GLY A 264 -3.60 -13.92 11.88
N ARG A 265 -3.65 -15.22 12.17
CA ARG A 265 -2.57 -16.15 11.82
C ARG A 265 -2.52 -16.49 10.35
N ASP A 266 -3.62 -16.32 9.63
CA ASP A 266 -3.73 -16.69 8.22
C ASP A 266 -2.81 -15.87 7.32
N ILE A 267 -2.35 -14.70 7.78
CA ILE A 267 -1.32 -13.90 7.11
C ILE A 267 0.03 -14.65 7.04
N ALA A 268 0.36 -15.43 8.08
CA ALA A 268 1.68 -16.04 8.25
C ALA A 268 2.08 -16.93 7.08
N GLN A 269 1.11 -17.64 6.49
CA GLN A 269 1.37 -18.60 5.41
C GLN A 269 2.01 -17.93 4.18
N TYR A 270 1.70 -16.66 3.95
CA TYR A 270 2.13 -15.93 2.76
C TYR A 270 3.53 -15.34 2.83
N LEU A 271 4.03 -15.08 4.04
CA LEU A 271 5.30 -14.40 4.27
C LEU A 271 6.44 -15.40 4.44
N THR A 272 7.68 -15.04 4.13
CA THR A 272 8.87 -15.82 4.55
C THR A 272 9.27 -15.48 6.00
N PRO A 273 10.14 -16.27 6.65
CA PRO A 273 10.74 -15.90 7.93
C PRO A 273 11.37 -14.50 7.92
N LYS A 274 12.13 -14.13 6.87
CA LYS A 274 12.71 -12.79 6.73
C LYS A 274 11.69 -11.66 6.55
N GLN A 275 10.52 -11.96 6.00
CA GLN A 275 9.41 -11.00 5.88
C GLN A 275 8.60 -10.85 7.18
N GLY A 276 8.93 -11.62 8.22
CA GLY A 276 8.27 -11.52 9.52
C GLY A 276 7.16 -12.55 9.76
N ARG A 277 7.12 -13.68 9.02
CA ARG A 277 6.16 -14.78 9.25
C ARG A 277 5.93 -15.10 10.73
N LYS A 278 7.02 -15.23 11.50
CA LYS A 278 6.98 -15.59 12.93
C LYS A 278 6.16 -14.60 13.76
N HIS A 279 6.06 -13.34 13.34
CA HIS A 279 5.22 -12.35 14.01
C HIS A 279 3.73 -12.67 13.89
N TYR A 280 3.30 -13.44 12.91
CA TYR A 280 1.89 -13.81 12.73
C TYR A 280 1.57 -15.21 13.30
N GLU A 281 2.57 -16.06 13.58
CA GLU A 281 2.38 -17.42 14.08
C GLU A 281 2.08 -17.53 15.59
N GLN A 282 2.60 -16.62 16.44
CA GLN A 282 2.48 -16.78 17.90
C GLN A 282 1.00 -16.61 18.37
N ARG A 283 0.60 -17.01 19.58
CA ARG A 283 -0.73 -16.64 20.16
C ARG A 283 -0.64 -15.22 20.74
N THR A 284 -1.58 -14.33 20.41
CA THR A 284 -1.74 -13.01 21.09
C THR A 284 -2.57 -13.19 22.36
N PHE A 285 -2.27 -12.41 23.40
CA PHE A 285 -3.05 -12.35 24.63
C PHE A 285 -4.44 -11.76 24.36
N ALA A 286 -5.45 -12.29 25.06
CA ALA A 286 -6.83 -11.80 25.03
C ALA A 286 -6.88 -10.28 25.26
N GLY A 287 -7.54 -9.55 24.35
CA GLY A 287 -7.63 -8.08 24.36
C GLY A 287 -6.77 -7.36 23.31
N SER A 288 -5.86 -8.06 22.63
CA SER A 288 -5.06 -7.54 21.50
C SER A 288 -5.16 -8.38 20.22
N SER A 289 -5.86 -9.51 20.32
CA SER A 289 -6.26 -10.33 19.18
C SER A 289 -7.40 -9.62 18.46
N SER A 290 -7.08 -8.99 17.33
CA SER A 290 -8.08 -8.68 16.29
C SER A 290 -8.79 -10.00 15.97
N VAL A 291 -10.07 -10.05 16.31
CA VAL A 291 -10.93 -11.16 15.95
C VAL A 291 -11.57 -10.74 14.65
N HIS A 292 -11.51 -11.60 13.67
CA HIS A 292 -12.39 -11.54 12.53
C HIS A 292 -13.83 -11.75 13.02
N ASP A 293 -14.49 -10.67 13.45
CA ASP A 293 -15.79 -10.73 14.11
C ASP A 293 -16.86 -9.84 13.47
N ALA A 294 -16.49 -9.00 12.49
CA ALA A 294 -17.41 -8.12 11.79
C ALA A 294 -17.82 -8.70 10.43
N SER A 295 -19.13 -8.69 10.17
CA SER A 295 -19.73 -9.07 8.89
C SER A 295 -20.84 -8.10 8.53
N HIS A 296 -20.73 -7.47 7.36
CA HIS A 296 -21.73 -6.54 6.86
C HIS A 296 -22.13 -6.86 5.42
N LYS A 297 -23.38 -6.51 5.09
CA LYS A 297 -23.92 -6.68 3.75
C LYS A 297 -23.93 -5.34 3.03
N PHE A 298 -23.36 -5.29 1.83
CA PHE A 298 -23.42 -4.13 0.94
C PHE A 298 -24.08 -4.57 -0.37
N GLY A 299 -25.33 -4.17 -0.57
CA GLY A 299 -26.15 -4.69 -1.67
C GLY A 299 -26.38 -6.20 -1.51
N PRO A 300 -26.10 -7.05 -2.52
CA PRO A 300 -26.26 -8.50 -2.40
C PRO A 300 -25.05 -9.20 -1.75
N ALA A 301 -23.89 -8.55 -1.69
CA ALA A 301 -22.63 -9.16 -1.28
C ALA A 301 -22.38 -9.04 0.24
N VAL A 302 -21.80 -10.08 0.81
CA VAL A 302 -21.37 -10.13 2.22
C VAL A 302 -19.87 -9.84 2.28
N PHE A 303 -19.49 -8.94 3.17
CA PHE A 303 -18.13 -8.55 3.43
C PHE A 303 -17.78 -8.89 4.87
N VAL A 304 -16.60 -9.44 5.07
CA VAL A 304 -16.12 -9.91 6.37
C VAL A 304 -14.78 -9.25 6.68
N GLY A 305 -14.56 -8.92 7.95
CA GLY A 305 -13.40 -8.12 8.33
C GLY A 305 -13.33 -7.76 9.80
N THR A 306 -12.93 -6.52 10.06
CA THR A 306 -12.87 -5.92 11.40
C THR A 306 -13.55 -4.56 11.38
N ASP A 307 -14.22 -4.23 12.47
CA ASP A 307 -14.69 -2.88 12.74
C ASP A 307 -13.96 -2.26 13.94
N GLN A 308 -14.04 -0.93 14.04
CA GLN A 308 -13.54 -0.19 15.19
C GLN A 308 -14.36 1.07 15.38
N VAL A 309 -14.82 1.29 16.62
CA VAL A 309 -15.42 2.56 17.03
C VAL A 309 -14.36 3.45 17.65
N PHE A 310 -14.30 4.70 17.20
CA PHE A 310 -13.44 5.76 17.71
C PHE A 310 -14.24 7.04 17.93
N ARG A 311 -13.65 8.00 18.64
CA ARG A 311 -14.23 9.34 18.83
C ARG A 311 -13.40 10.36 18.06
N LEU A 312 -14.02 11.07 17.11
CA LEU A 312 -13.45 12.22 16.42
C LEU A 312 -14.18 13.47 16.90
N GLY A 313 -13.50 14.38 17.60
CA GLY A 313 -14.13 15.60 18.11
C GLY A 313 -15.35 15.34 19.00
N GLY A 314 -15.34 14.25 19.77
CA GLY A 314 -16.47 13.83 20.61
C GLY A 314 -17.55 13.00 19.90
N ILE A 315 -17.55 12.96 18.57
CA ILE A 315 -18.50 12.19 17.76
C ILE A 315 -18.01 10.75 17.65
N ARG A 316 -18.89 9.78 17.95
CA ARG A 316 -18.58 8.35 17.74
C ARG A 316 -18.67 8.03 16.25
N VAL A 317 -17.58 7.53 15.71
CA VAL A 317 -17.49 7.06 14.33
C VAL A 317 -17.08 5.60 14.36
N GLU A 318 -17.79 4.78 13.60
CA GLU A 318 -17.43 3.40 13.36
C GLU A 318 -16.81 3.30 11.98
N ALA A 319 -15.68 2.58 11.90
CA ALA A 319 -15.05 2.22 10.65
C ALA A 319 -15.05 0.70 10.49
N PHE A 320 -15.35 0.25 9.28
CA PHE A 320 -15.26 -1.14 8.87
C PHE A 320 -14.21 -1.26 7.76
N SER A 321 -13.38 -2.29 7.87
CA SER A 321 -12.34 -2.67 6.91
C SER A 321 -12.46 -4.16 6.65
N GLY A 322 -12.73 -4.55 5.41
CA GLY A 322 -13.04 -5.93 5.08
C GLY A 322 -12.85 -6.30 3.62
N MET A 323 -13.24 -7.53 3.32
CA MET A 323 -13.17 -8.13 1.99
C MET A 323 -14.44 -8.94 1.72
N ALA A 324 -14.83 -9.06 0.46
CA ALA A 324 -15.93 -9.94 0.06
C ALA A 324 -15.68 -11.37 0.57
N ALA A 325 -16.67 -11.97 1.22
CA ALA A 325 -16.50 -13.22 1.95
C ALA A 325 -15.95 -14.36 1.07
N GLU A 326 -16.46 -14.47 -0.17
CA GLU A 326 -15.99 -15.49 -1.12
C GLU A 326 -14.49 -15.34 -1.46
N LEU A 327 -13.97 -14.11 -1.50
CA LEU A 327 -12.57 -13.83 -1.78
C LEU A 327 -11.69 -14.04 -0.55
N TYR A 328 -12.20 -13.67 0.62
CA TYR A 328 -11.52 -13.89 1.90
C TYR A 328 -11.28 -15.38 2.15
N GLU A 329 -12.28 -16.23 1.91
CA GLU A 329 -12.17 -17.68 2.10
C GLU A 329 -11.07 -18.31 1.24
N LEU A 330 -10.91 -17.87 -0.02
CA LEU A 330 -9.84 -18.33 -0.90
C LEU A 330 -8.46 -17.99 -0.30
N LEU A 331 -8.31 -16.78 0.23
CA LEU A 331 -7.08 -16.36 0.90
C LEU A 331 -6.85 -17.04 2.26
N VAL A 332 -7.88 -17.47 2.97
CA VAL A 332 -7.66 -18.30 4.17
C VAL A 332 -7.13 -19.68 3.78
N LYS A 333 -7.67 -20.26 2.69
CA LYS A 333 -7.29 -21.59 2.17
C LYS A 333 -5.91 -21.64 1.48
N GLY A 334 -5.26 -20.51 1.25
CA GLY A 334 -3.97 -20.47 0.56
C GLY A 334 -4.06 -20.33 -0.96
N GLU A 335 -5.25 -20.09 -1.50
CA GLU A 335 -5.57 -20.12 -2.94
C GLU A 335 -5.44 -18.71 -3.57
N VAL A 336 -4.23 -18.19 -3.63
CA VAL A 336 -3.91 -16.85 -4.17
C VAL A 336 -4.26 -16.71 -5.65
N GLU A 337 -3.96 -17.71 -6.48
CA GLU A 337 -4.27 -17.65 -7.91
C GLU A 337 -5.78 -17.67 -8.17
N GLN A 338 -6.50 -18.50 -7.40
CA GLN A 338 -7.96 -18.55 -7.46
C GLN A 338 -8.57 -17.23 -6.98
N TYR A 339 -8.08 -16.67 -5.87
CA TYR A 339 -8.47 -15.35 -5.38
C TYR A 339 -8.29 -14.27 -6.46
N ARG A 340 -7.11 -14.19 -7.09
CA ARG A 340 -6.83 -13.16 -8.09
C ARG A 340 -7.71 -13.31 -9.33
N ARG A 341 -7.93 -14.53 -9.81
CA ARG A 341 -8.84 -14.81 -10.94
C ARG A 341 -10.28 -14.40 -10.59
N ARG A 342 -10.77 -14.80 -9.42
CA ARG A 342 -12.12 -14.50 -8.98
C ARG A 342 -12.34 -13.00 -8.76
N ALA A 343 -11.39 -12.31 -8.13
CA ALA A 343 -11.41 -10.87 -7.99
C ALA A 343 -11.42 -10.17 -9.36
N TYR A 344 -10.65 -10.69 -10.33
CA TYR A 344 -10.65 -10.17 -11.70
C TYR A 344 -12.04 -10.30 -12.35
N GLU A 345 -12.68 -11.46 -12.25
CA GLU A 345 -14.04 -11.68 -12.78
C GLU A 345 -15.06 -10.73 -12.15
N LEU A 346 -14.96 -10.51 -10.83
CA LEU A 346 -15.88 -9.69 -10.06
C LEU A 346 -15.62 -8.18 -10.15
N ARG A 347 -14.47 -7.74 -10.68
CA ARG A 347 -14.03 -6.33 -10.61
C ARG A 347 -15.07 -5.32 -11.07
N ALA A 348 -15.86 -5.66 -12.10
CA ALA A 348 -16.88 -4.78 -12.67
C ALA A 348 -18.24 -4.85 -11.95
N THR A 349 -18.37 -5.74 -10.96
CA THR A 349 -19.61 -5.97 -10.21
C THR A 349 -19.65 -5.17 -8.90
N TRP A 350 -18.50 -4.70 -8.41
CA TRP A 350 -18.43 -3.91 -7.19
C TRP A 350 -19.09 -2.54 -7.36
N PRO A 351 -19.81 -2.03 -6.35
CA PRO A 351 -20.43 -0.72 -6.44
C PRO A 351 -19.39 0.39 -6.68
N SER A 352 -19.67 1.30 -7.60
CA SER A 352 -18.88 2.53 -7.78
C SER A 352 -19.34 3.66 -6.86
N SER A 353 -20.37 3.43 -6.03
CA SER A 353 -20.87 4.43 -5.10
C SER A 353 -19.83 4.76 -4.04
N VAL A 354 -19.75 6.04 -3.69
CA VAL A 354 -18.91 6.54 -2.60
C VAL A 354 -19.67 6.66 -1.28
N THR A 355 -20.97 6.33 -1.28
CA THR A 355 -21.83 6.27 -0.09
C THR A 355 -22.82 5.11 -0.15
N VAL A 356 -23.31 4.64 1.01
CA VAL A 356 -24.31 3.55 1.10
C VAL A 356 -25.26 3.84 2.27
N PRO A 357 -26.55 3.51 2.18
CA PRO A 357 -27.48 3.63 3.32
C PRO A 357 -26.96 2.89 4.57
N GLU A 358 -27.29 3.40 5.75
CA GLU A 358 -26.81 2.96 7.10
C GLU A 358 -25.31 3.17 7.35
N TRP A 359 -24.56 3.33 6.28
CA TRP A 359 -23.20 3.84 6.26
C TRP A 359 -23.20 5.30 5.81
N GLY A 360 -22.02 5.90 5.76
CA GLY A 360 -21.77 7.16 5.11
C GLY A 360 -20.80 6.92 3.96
N PRO A 361 -19.57 7.47 4.03
CA PRO A 361 -18.53 7.19 3.04
C PRO A 361 -18.19 5.70 2.96
N VAL A 362 -18.05 5.19 1.74
CA VAL A 362 -17.55 3.85 1.44
C VAL A 362 -16.56 3.91 0.29
N SER A 363 -15.61 2.97 0.27
CA SER A 363 -14.73 2.74 -0.86
C SER A 363 -14.67 1.24 -1.14
N PHE A 364 -15.11 0.84 -2.33
CA PHE A 364 -14.91 -0.50 -2.87
C PHE A 364 -13.73 -0.51 -3.83
N ARG A 365 -13.00 -1.62 -3.86
CA ARG A 365 -11.84 -1.83 -4.73
C ARG A 365 -12.04 -3.05 -5.60
N ASP A 366 -11.40 -3.04 -6.77
CA ASP A 366 -11.46 -4.12 -7.76
C ASP A 366 -11.01 -5.49 -7.21
N ASP A 367 -10.18 -5.47 -6.18
CA ASP A 367 -9.65 -6.64 -5.47
C ASP A 367 -10.62 -7.22 -4.41
N GLY A 368 -11.82 -6.63 -4.32
CA GLY A 368 -12.91 -7.04 -3.43
C GLY A 368 -12.79 -6.53 -2.00
N THR A 369 -11.87 -5.60 -1.72
CA THR A 369 -11.82 -4.91 -0.42
C THR A 369 -12.82 -3.77 -0.32
N VAL A 370 -13.27 -3.52 0.92
CA VAL A 370 -14.16 -2.42 1.27
C VAL A 370 -13.67 -1.70 2.53
N MET A 371 -13.77 -0.38 2.51
CA MET A 371 -13.67 0.46 3.71
C MET A 371 -14.94 1.29 3.83
N ALA A 372 -15.59 1.27 4.98
CA ALA A 372 -16.82 2.03 5.23
C ALA A 372 -16.73 2.80 6.55
N LEU A 373 -17.36 3.98 6.60
CA LEU A 373 -17.42 4.83 7.78
C LEU A 373 -18.87 5.21 8.07
N ARG A 374 -19.28 5.22 9.34
CA ARG A 374 -20.58 5.74 9.77
C ARG A 374 -20.50 6.48 11.09
N ILE A 375 -21.38 7.46 11.25
CA ILE A 375 -21.55 8.16 12.53
C ILE A 375 -22.52 7.34 13.38
N LEU A 376 -22.13 7.06 14.62
CA LEU A 376 -22.99 6.44 15.60
C LEU A 376 -23.69 7.55 16.39
N LEU A 377 -24.96 7.78 16.11
CA LEU A 377 -25.80 8.63 16.94
C LEU A 377 -25.98 7.94 18.30
N GLY A 378 -25.69 8.65 19.39
CA GLY A 378 -25.77 8.08 20.73
C GLY A 378 -27.18 7.62 21.07
N ALA A 379 -27.32 6.47 21.73
CA ALA A 379 -28.56 6.00 22.33
C ALA A 379 -29.06 6.88 23.52
N ASP A 380 -28.42 8.03 23.76
CA ASP A 380 -28.75 8.94 24.86
C ASP A 380 -29.92 9.90 24.54
N THR A 381 -30.50 9.84 23.33
CA THR A 381 -31.66 10.68 22.96
C THR A 381 -33.03 10.07 23.31
N GLU A 382 -33.14 8.77 23.61
CA GLU A 382 -34.44 8.15 23.95
C GLU A 382 -34.75 8.09 25.45
N VAL A 383 -33.75 8.20 26.34
CA VAL A 383 -34.00 8.19 27.79
C VAL A 383 -34.35 9.59 28.32
N GLY A 384 -33.88 10.65 27.67
CA GLY A 384 -34.12 12.04 28.09
C GLY A 384 -35.52 12.60 27.78
N GLN A 385 -36.33 11.90 26.97
CA GLN A 385 -37.73 12.30 26.69
C GLN A 385 -38.76 11.58 27.55
N ARG A 386 -38.41 10.46 28.22
CA ARG A 386 -39.31 9.76 29.14
C ARG A 386 -39.21 10.23 30.60
N SER A 387 -38.20 11.02 30.96
CA SER A 387 -38.03 11.56 32.32
C SER A 387 -38.49 13.03 32.48
N ARG A 388 -39.13 13.62 31.46
CA ARG A 388 -39.76 14.96 31.54
C ARG A 388 -41.29 14.92 31.41
N ALA A 389 -41.87 13.72 31.45
CA ALA A 389 -43.30 13.49 31.55
C ALA A 389 -43.57 12.52 32.71
N ALA A 390 -43.31 12.99 33.93
CA ALA A 390 -43.83 12.44 35.18
C ALA A 390 -43.94 13.58 36.20
#